data_AF-A0A1E4FT25-F1
#
_entry.id   AF-A0A1E4FT25-F1
#
_cell.length_a   1.000
_cell.length_b   1.000
_cell.length_c   1.000
_cell.angle_alpha   90.00
_cell.angle_beta   90.00
_cell.angle_gamma   90.00
#
_symmetry.space_group_name_H-M   'P 1'
#
loop_
_entity.id
_entity.type
_entity.pdbx_description
1 polymer ?
#
loop_
_entity_poly.entity_id
_entity_poly.type
_entity_poly.pdbx_seq_one_letter_code
_entity_poly.pdbx_strand_id
1 'polypeptide(L)'
;MKYLGGQLFEGDCLNVLKRIEAKSVQMVLCDLPYGTTQNKWDSVIPLEKLWAEYRRVLKPNGVVVLSSQGIFTARLILSNEGWFRYKFVWVKSKPTNFLNARKQPLRQHEDICVFYGSQPNYQPVMSKGEPYNKGTRKAQYTGSYGDFRPVQVKSDGERYPTDTLYCKTAESEAGGRVWHPTQKPVALGRYLIRMFTSPGDVVLDNAFGSGSFLVAAAIEGRRFIGIEKNEEVHLFKETKIDYLKVAKERLAEVEASMRKNEPAPPLFSALQPGARAGQPNRKGMVDVDGVISPLGAAE
;
A
#
# COMPACT_ATOMS: atom_id res chain seq x y z
N MET A 1 -16.03 6.91 10.72
CA MET A 1 -16.02 5.52 10.17
C MET A 1 -16.27 4.57 11.33
N LYS A 2 -16.86 3.39 11.09
CA LYS A 2 -17.12 2.39 12.14
C LYS A 2 -16.08 1.27 12.04
N TYR A 3 -15.60 0.77 13.17
CA TYR A 3 -14.80 -0.44 13.21
C TYR A 3 -15.69 -1.65 12.87
N LEU A 4 -15.36 -2.37 11.79
CA LEU A 4 -16.15 -3.50 11.30
C LEU A 4 -15.58 -4.86 11.68
N GLY A 5 -14.39 -4.89 12.29
CA GLY A 5 -13.69 -6.12 12.64
C GLY A 5 -13.21 -6.92 11.43
N GLY A 6 -12.72 -8.12 11.72
CA GLY A 6 -12.15 -9.02 10.74
C GLY A 6 -11.71 -10.33 11.38
N GLN A 7 -11.07 -11.18 10.59
CA GLN A 7 -10.59 -12.49 11.03
C GLN A 7 -9.07 -12.54 10.91
N LEU A 8 -8.42 -13.14 11.91
CA LEU A 8 -6.99 -13.44 11.88
C LEU A 8 -6.81 -14.95 11.97
N PHE A 9 -5.99 -15.49 11.08
CA PHE A 9 -5.66 -16.89 11.01
C PHE A 9 -4.15 -17.07 11.17
N GLU A 10 -3.78 -18.03 12.01
CA GLU A 10 -2.41 -18.48 12.14
C GLU A 10 -2.21 -19.75 11.31
N GLY A 11 -1.23 -19.74 10.40
CA GLY A 11 -0.85 -20.90 9.60
C GLY A 11 -0.45 -20.57 8.17
N ASP A 12 -0.07 -21.61 7.43
CA ASP A 12 0.33 -21.49 6.02
C ASP A 12 -0.79 -20.89 5.16
N CYS A 13 -0.47 -19.84 4.41
CA CYS A 13 -1.46 -19.09 3.65
C CYS A 13 -2.17 -19.94 2.58
N LEU A 14 -1.49 -20.87 1.91
CA LEU A 14 -2.11 -21.71 0.88
C LEU A 14 -3.09 -22.72 1.49
N ASN A 15 -2.88 -23.12 2.75
CA ASN A 15 -3.80 -23.98 3.47
C ASN A 15 -4.99 -23.22 4.05
N VAL A 16 -4.76 -22.03 4.60
CA VAL A 16 -5.82 -21.20 5.17
C VAL A 16 -6.71 -20.60 4.08
N LEU A 17 -6.14 -20.15 2.95
CA LEU A 17 -6.90 -19.57 1.84
C LEU A 17 -8.02 -20.48 1.35
N LYS A 18 -7.80 -21.80 1.32
CA LYS A 18 -8.83 -22.81 0.95
C LYS A 18 -10.10 -22.74 1.80
N ARG A 19 -10.02 -22.19 3.02
CA ARG A 19 -11.15 -22.03 3.96
C ARG A 19 -11.89 -20.73 3.75
N ILE A 20 -11.31 -19.77 3.02
CA ILE A 20 -11.92 -18.48 2.74
C ILE A 20 -12.96 -18.66 1.63
N GLU A 21 -14.15 -18.09 1.82
CA GLU A 21 -15.27 -18.17 0.89
C GLU A 21 -14.88 -17.62 -0.50
N ALA A 22 -15.34 -18.27 -1.56
CA ALA A 22 -15.12 -17.79 -2.93
C ALA A 22 -15.83 -16.44 -3.16
N LYS A 23 -15.23 -15.57 -3.96
CA LYS A 23 -15.80 -14.26 -4.33
C LYS A 23 -16.20 -13.37 -3.13
N SER A 24 -15.48 -13.48 -2.02
CA SER A 24 -15.75 -12.75 -0.78
C SER A 24 -14.82 -11.54 -0.55
N VAL A 25 -13.66 -11.52 -1.22
CA VAL A 25 -12.61 -10.51 -1.04
C VAL A 25 -12.69 -9.45 -2.14
N GLN A 26 -12.61 -8.16 -1.77
CA GLN A 26 -12.55 -7.07 -2.74
C GLN A 26 -11.12 -6.76 -3.17
N MET A 27 -10.19 -6.78 -2.21
CA MET A 27 -8.80 -6.44 -2.43
C MET A 27 -7.90 -7.43 -1.71
N VAL A 28 -6.91 -7.96 -2.42
CA VAL A 28 -5.71 -8.49 -1.79
C VAL A 28 -4.70 -7.35 -1.71
N LEU A 29 -4.24 -7.02 -0.51
CA LEU A 29 -3.16 -6.07 -0.28
C LEU A 29 -2.12 -6.73 0.60
N CYS A 30 -0.96 -7.08 0.04
CA CYS A 30 0.00 -7.93 0.73
C CYS A 30 1.45 -7.59 0.39
N ASP A 31 2.33 -7.79 1.36
CA ASP A 31 3.79 -7.77 1.19
C ASP A 31 4.33 -9.20 1.30
N LEU A 32 4.41 -9.88 0.15
CA LEU A 32 4.83 -11.29 0.10
C LEU A 32 6.31 -11.45 0.51
N PRO A 33 6.74 -12.63 0.98
CA PRO A 33 8.16 -12.96 1.07
C PRO A 33 8.78 -13.03 -0.34
N TYR A 34 9.90 -12.34 -0.53
CA TYR A 34 10.56 -12.16 -1.83
C TYR A 34 11.69 -13.17 -2.11
N GLY A 35 12.21 -13.88 -1.11
CA GLY A 35 13.38 -14.76 -1.31
C GLY A 35 14.69 -14.01 -1.51
N THR A 36 14.83 -12.83 -0.90
CA THR A 36 15.98 -11.94 -1.13
C THR A 36 16.88 -11.78 0.10
N THR A 37 16.46 -12.28 1.25
CA THR A 37 17.19 -12.23 2.51
C THR A 37 17.71 -13.62 2.91
N GLN A 38 18.57 -13.66 3.94
CA GLN A 38 19.02 -14.92 4.54
C GLN A 38 18.00 -15.48 5.55
N ASN A 39 16.86 -14.80 5.74
CA ASN A 39 15.85 -15.25 6.67
C ASN A 39 15.04 -16.39 6.07
N LYS A 40 14.80 -17.45 6.85
CA LYS A 40 14.02 -18.61 6.40
C LYS A 40 12.55 -18.28 6.08
N TRP A 41 11.95 -17.36 6.84
CA TRP A 41 10.58 -16.89 6.60
C TRP A 41 10.42 -16.18 5.25
N ASP A 42 11.52 -15.66 4.67
CA ASP A 42 11.53 -15.02 3.36
C ASP A 42 11.54 -16.07 2.23
N SER A 43 10.75 -17.13 2.37
CA SER A 43 10.61 -18.18 1.37
C SER A 43 9.50 -17.82 0.40
N VAL A 44 9.82 -17.76 -0.90
CA VAL A 44 8.85 -17.41 -1.95
C VAL A 44 7.69 -18.40 -1.96
N ILE A 45 6.48 -17.88 -1.76
CA ILE A 45 5.25 -18.67 -1.85
C ILE A 45 5.07 -19.15 -3.29
N PRO A 46 4.66 -20.42 -3.53
CA PRO A 46 4.35 -20.91 -4.86
C PRO A 46 3.28 -20.06 -5.59
N LEU A 47 3.72 -19.13 -6.43
CA LEU A 47 2.87 -18.09 -7.04
C LEU A 47 1.72 -18.69 -7.87
N GLU A 48 1.94 -19.79 -8.58
CA GLU A 48 0.90 -20.48 -9.35
C GLU A 48 -0.29 -20.90 -8.46
N LYS A 49 0.00 -21.54 -7.32
CA LYS A 49 -1.01 -21.96 -6.33
C LYS A 49 -1.66 -20.74 -5.67
N LEU A 50 -0.88 -19.71 -5.38
CA LEU A 50 -1.37 -18.48 -4.78
C LEU A 50 -2.37 -17.77 -5.73
N TRP A 51 -2.04 -17.67 -7.02
CA TRP A 51 -2.94 -17.08 -8.02
C TRP A 51 -4.22 -17.89 -8.20
N ALA A 52 -4.18 -19.22 -8.09
CA ALA A 52 -5.38 -20.05 -8.12
C ALA A 52 -6.33 -19.69 -6.97
N GLU A 53 -5.80 -19.53 -5.75
CA GLU A 53 -6.61 -19.11 -4.61
C GLU A 53 -7.08 -17.66 -4.71
N TYR A 54 -6.24 -16.71 -5.14
CA TYR A 54 -6.65 -15.33 -5.36
C TYR A 54 -7.80 -15.21 -6.36
N ARG A 55 -7.71 -15.91 -7.50
CA ARG A 55 -8.80 -15.97 -8.50
C ARG A 55 -10.10 -16.49 -7.90
N ARG A 56 -10.03 -17.44 -6.97
CA ARG A 56 -11.20 -18.03 -6.32
C ARG A 56 -11.83 -17.10 -5.29
N VAL A 57 -11.04 -16.47 -4.43
CA VAL A 57 -11.54 -15.64 -3.32
C VAL A 57 -11.96 -14.24 -3.74
N LEU A 58 -11.39 -13.70 -4.83
CA LEU A 58 -11.73 -12.36 -5.30
C LEU A 58 -13.12 -12.28 -5.90
N LYS A 59 -13.82 -11.19 -5.59
CA LYS A 59 -15.00 -10.74 -6.35
C LYS A 59 -14.62 -10.50 -7.82
N PRO A 60 -15.58 -10.53 -8.77
CA PRO A 60 -15.30 -10.32 -10.20
C PRO A 60 -14.53 -9.03 -10.53
N ASN A 61 -14.81 -7.94 -9.81
CA ASN A 61 -14.14 -6.63 -9.92
C ASN A 61 -13.08 -6.43 -8.82
N GLY A 62 -12.57 -7.51 -8.23
CA GLY A 62 -11.54 -7.48 -7.20
C GLY A 62 -10.15 -7.19 -7.75
N VAL A 63 -9.29 -6.66 -6.90
CA VAL A 63 -7.91 -6.28 -7.25
C VAL A 63 -6.90 -7.02 -6.37
N VAL A 64 -5.72 -7.31 -6.92
CA VAL A 64 -4.55 -7.75 -6.17
C VAL A 64 -3.49 -6.66 -6.27
N VAL A 65 -3.02 -6.19 -5.13
CA VAL A 65 -1.99 -5.16 -4.99
C VAL A 65 -0.88 -5.73 -4.12
N LEU A 66 0.28 -5.96 -4.72
CA LEU A 66 1.39 -6.68 -4.07
C LEU A 66 2.64 -5.81 -4.06
N SER A 67 3.21 -5.63 -2.88
CA SER A 67 4.55 -5.04 -2.77
C SER A 67 5.59 -6.01 -3.38
N SER A 68 6.63 -5.45 -3.99
CA SER A 68 7.69 -6.21 -4.67
C SER A 68 8.97 -5.38 -4.81
N GLN A 69 10.08 -6.05 -5.11
CA GLN A 69 11.33 -5.37 -5.44
C GLN A 69 12.18 -6.16 -6.43
N GLY A 70 12.84 -5.45 -7.35
CA GLY A 70 13.90 -5.99 -8.20
C GLY A 70 13.46 -7.20 -9.02
N ILE A 71 14.21 -8.29 -8.97
CA ILE A 71 13.89 -9.49 -9.75
C ILE A 71 12.57 -10.14 -9.32
N PHE A 72 12.17 -9.97 -8.06
CA PHE A 72 10.88 -10.47 -7.58
C PHE A 72 9.71 -9.75 -8.27
N THR A 73 9.82 -8.44 -8.52
CA THR A 73 8.85 -7.68 -9.34
C THR A 73 8.67 -8.34 -10.71
N ALA A 74 9.76 -8.65 -11.40
CA ALA A 74 9.70 -9.27 -12.73
C ALA A 74 9.04 -10.67 -12.69
N ARG A 75 9.44 -11.51 -11.72
CA ARG A 75 8.84 -12.84 -11.53
C ARG A 75 7.35 -12.75 -11.22
N LEU A 76 6.96 -11.80 -10.38
CA LEU A 76 5.57 -11.60 -10.00
C LEU A 76 4.72 -11.19 -11.20
N ILE A 77 5.19 -10.24 -12.02
CA ILE A 77 4.51 -9.82 -13.25
C ILE A 77 4.34 -11.01 -14.20
N LEU A 78 5.43 -11.73 -14.50
CA LEU A 78 5.41 -12.86 -15.43
C LEU A 78 4.56 -14.04 -14.94
N SER A 79 4.42 -14.21 -13.63
CA SER A 79 3.60 -15.28 -13.05
C SER A 79 2.09 -15.10 -13.29
N ASN A 80 1.63 -13.89 -13.66
CA ASN A 80 0.24 -13.61 -14.01
C ASN A 80 0.12 -12.41 -14.95
N GLU A 81 0.77 -12.51 -16.11
CA GLU A 81 0.82 -11.43 -17.12
C GLU A 81 -0.58 -10.97 -17.56
N GLY A 82 -1.51 -11.91 -17.75
CA GLY A 82 -2.88 -11.59 -18.21
C GLY A 82 -3.67 -10.70 -17.25
N TRP A 83 -3.36 -10.71 -15.95
CA TRP A 83 -3.98 -9.82 -14.97
C TRP A 83 -3.14 -8.60 -14.63
N PHE A 84 -1.85 -8.58 -14.97
CA PHE A 84 -1.01 -7.41 -14.72
C PHE A 84 -1.52 -6.19 -15.51
N ARG A 85 -1.45 -5.00 -14.89
CA ARG A 85 -1.96 -3.76 -15.48
C ARG A 85 -0.92 -2.66 -15.42
N TYR A 86 -0.46 -2.34 -14.22
CA TYR A 86 0.56 -1.33 -13.97
C TYR A 86 1.18 -1.56 -12.60
N LYS A 87 2.17 -0.74 -12.25
CA LYS A 87 2.76 -0.71 -10.93
C LYS A 87 2.87 0.71 -10.41
N PHE A 88 2.88 0.86 -9.09
CA PHE A 88 3.38 2.07 -8.45
C PHE A 88 4.86 1.90 -8.09
N VAL A 89 5.57 3.01 -8.02
CA VAL A 89 6.90 3.12 -7.42
C VAL A 89 6.73 3.86 -6.10
N TRP A 90 6.86 3.15 -4.99
CA TRP A 90 6.90 3.76 -3.67
C TRP A 90 8.32 4.22 -3.35
N VAL A 91 8.51 5.53 -3.27
CA VAL A 91 9.72 6.19 -2.81
C VAL A 91 9.66 6.42 -1.30
N LYS A 92 10.67 5.89 -0.62
CA LYS A 92 10.82 5.90 0.83
C LYS A 92 11.45 7.20 1.32
N SER A 93 11.11 7.58 2.55
CA SER A 93 11.77 8.71 3.24
C SER A 93 13.24 8.45 3.56
N LYS A 94 13.63 7.18 3.73
CA LYS A 94 15.01 6.77 4.06
C LYS A 94 15.52 5.76 3.03
N PRO A 95 16.71 6.00 2.43
CA PRO A 95 17.36 4.98 1.60
C PRO A 95 17.86 3.82 2.47
N THR A 96 18.09 2.68 1.83
CA THR A 96 18.54 1.42 2.45
C THR A 96 19.73 0.85 1.67
N ASN A 97 20.28 -0.30 2.12
CA ASN A 97 21.43 -0.98 1.49
C ASN A 97 22.79 -0.27 1.68
N PHE A 98 22.98 0.39 2.83
CA PHE A 98 24.20 1.15 3.15
C PHE A 98 25.50 0.34 3.11
N LEU A 99 25.43 -0.96 3.43
CA LEU A 99 26.59 -1.86 3.36
C LEU A 99 27.19 -1.96 1.95
N ASN A 100 26.41 -1.65 0.91
CA ASN A 100 26.83 -1.70 -0.48
C ASN A 100 27.02 -0.30 -1.11
N ALA A 101 27.02 0.78 -0.32
CA ALA A 101 27.05 2.15 -0.83
C ALA A 101 28.26 2.48 -1.74
N ARG A 102 29.39 1.78 -1.55
CA ARG A 102 30.60 1.94 -2.38
C ARG A 102 30.61 1.08 -3.66
N LYS A 103 29.62 0.20 -3.83
CA LYS A 103 29.53 -0.75 -4.95
C LYS A 103 28.36 -0.43 -5.89
N GLN A 104 27.30 0.16 -5.37
CA GLN A 104 26.08 0.47 -6.12
C GLN A 104 25.27 1.59 -5.43
N PRO A 105 24.36 2.26 -6.16
CA PRO A 105 23.43 3.20 -5.56
C PRO A 105 22.59 2.59 -4.42
N LEU A 106 22.25 3.42 -3.44
CA LEU A 106 21.36 3.03 -2.36
C LEU A 106 19.93 2.81 -2.87
N ARG A 107 19.20 1.93 -2.20
CA ARG A 107 17.80 1.62 -2.57
C ARG A 107 16.86 2.56 -1.84
N GLN A 108 16.17 3.42 -2.60
CA GLN A 108 15.20 4.37 -2.05
C GLN A 108 13.75 4.05 -2.45
N HIS A 109 13.52 3.06 -3.31
CA HIS A 109 12.16 2.70 -3.73
C HIS A 109 11.87 1.20 -3.67
N GLU A 110 10.58 0.90 -3.67
CA GLU A 110 9.97 -0.42 -3.84
C GLU A 110 8.85 -0.33 -4.89
N ASP A 111 8.56 -1.45 -5.55
CA ASP A 111 7.49 -1.54 -6.53
C ASP A 111 6.21 -2.07 -5.88
N ILE A 112 5.04 -1.63 -6.36
CA ILE A 112 3.74 -2.16 -5.95
C ILE A 112 2.98 -2.55 -7.21
N CYS A 113 2.92 -3.85 -7.50
CA CYS A 113 2.29 -4.37 -8.70
C CYS A 113 0.76 -4.47 -8.52
N VAL A 114 0.01 -4.02 -9.52
CA VAL A 114 -1.45 -4.04 -9.55
C VAL A 114 -1.93 -5.03 -10.60
N PHE A 115 -2.77 -5.98 -10.16
CA PHE A 115 -3.35 -7.02 -11.00
C PHE A 115 -4.87 -7.05 -10.84
N TYR A 116 -5.60 -7.18 -11.95
CA TYR A 116 -7.05 -7.44 -11.92
C TYR A 116 -7.51 -8.09 -13.22
N GLY A 117 -8.48 -9.00 -13.12
CA GLY A 117 -9.10 -9.62 -14.29
C GLY A 117 -10.10 -8.72 -15.01
N SER A 118 -10.82 -7.88 -14.26
CA SER A 118 -11.76 -6.88 -14.78
C SER A 118 -11.59 -5.55 -14.04
N GLN A 119 -12.04 -4.45 -14.64
CA GLN A 119 -11.86 -3.10 -14.08
C GLN A 119 -12.40 -3.02 -12.64
N PRO A 120 -11.55 -2.74 -11.63
CA PRO A 120 -12.01 -2.56 -10.26
C PRO A 120 -12.79 -1.27 -10.11
N ASN A 121 -13.50 -1.13 -8.99
CA ASN A 121 -14.10 0.13 -8.56
C ASN A 121 -13.00 1.13 -8.14
N TYR A 122 -12.33 1.70 -9.13
CA TYR A 122 -11.22 2.63 -8.97
C TYR A 122 -11.71 4.01 -8.56
N GLN A 123 -11.27 4.46 -7.40
CA GLN A 123 -11.62 5.76 -6.80
C GLN A 123 -10.32 6.56 -6.63
N PRO A 124 -9.94 7.41 -7.60
CA PRO A 124 -8.66 8.11 -7.54
C PRO A 124 -8.58 8.98 -6.28
N VAL A 125 -7.53 8.78 -5.49
CA VAL A 125 -7.21 9.64 -4.35
C VAL A 125 -6.48 10.88 -4.89
N MET A 126 -7.28 11.89 -5.23
CA MET A 126 -6.82 13.15 -5.84
C MET A 126 -5.91 13.93 -4.89
N SER A 127 -4.86 14.57 -5.38
CA SER A 127 -4.08 15.54 -4.59
C SER A 127 -4.42 16.99 -4.99
N LYS A 128 -4.07 17.93 -4.12
CA LYS A 128 -4.21 19.37 -4.40
C LYS A 128 -2.87 19.96 -4.82
N GLY A 129 -2.89 20.84 -5.80
CA GLY A 129 -1.77 21.68 -6.21
C GLY A 129 -2.25 23.04 -6.69
N GLU A 130 -1.32 23.90 -7.07
CA GLU A 130 -1.65 25.25 -7.54
C GLU A 130 -2.49 25.23 -8.82
N PRO A 131 -3.62 25.94 -8.89
CA PRO A 131 -4.39 26.08 -10.12
C PRO A 131 -3.51 26.62 -11.25
N TYR A 132 -3.74 26.17 -12.47
CA TYR A 132 -3.02 26.72 -13.63
C TYR A 132 -3.90 26.74 -14.88
N ASN A 133 -3.56 27.65 -15.79
CA ASN A 133 -4.12 27.71 -17.12
C ASN A 133 -2.98 27.81 -18.12
N LYS A 134 -2.71 26.72 -18.84
CA LYS A 134 -1.65 26.66 -19.87
C LYS A 134 -2.16 27.06 -21.25
N GLY A 135 -3.39 27.54 -21.35
CA GLY A 135 -4.05 27.85 -22.62
C GLY A 135 -4.42 26.58 -23.40
N THR A 136 -4.66 26.73 -24.70
CA THR A 136 -5.03 25.63 -25.59
C THR A 136 -3.78 24.89 -26.05
N ARG A 137 -3.69 23.59 -25.77
CA ARG A 137 -2.59 22.77 -26.29
C ARG A 137 -2.76 22.66 -27.81
N LYS A 138 -1.72 23.04 -28.57
CA LYS A 138 -1.70 22.87 -30.03
C LYS A 138 -1.89 21.39 -30.38
N ALA A 139 -2.57 21.12 -31.49
CA ALA A 139 -2.72 19.77 -32.02
C ALA A 139 -1.34 19.11 -32.11
N GLN A 140 -1.19 17.96 -31.44
CA GLN A 140 0.07 17.24 -31.40
C GLN A 140 -0.08 16.05 -32.35
N TYR A 141 0.43 16.18 -33.58
CA TYR A 141 0.36 15.17 -34.63
C TYR A 141 1.38 14.05 -34.48
N THR A 142 1.87 13.77 -33.26
CA THR A 142 2.93 12.79 -33.05
C THR A 142 2.43 11.34 -33.19
N GLY A 143 1.13 11.11 -33.42
CA GLY A 143 0.54 9.82 -33.78
C GLY A 143 0.61 8.70 -32.73
N SER A 144 1.49 8.80 -31.73
CA SER A 144 1.78 7.71 -30.79
C SER A 144 0.65 7.39 -29.80
N TYR A 145 -0.29 8.30 -29.60
CA TYR A 145 -1.43 8.15 -28.68
C TYR A 145 -2.76 8.64 -29.31
N GLY A 146 -2.87 8.54 -30.63
CA GLY A 146 -4.05 8.98 -31.40
C GLY A 146 -4.10 10.48 -31.70
N ASP A 147 -5.14 10.89 -32.45
CA ASP A 147 -5.36 12.29 -32.82
C ASP A 147 -5.84 13.11 -31.62
N PHE A 148 -4.97 13.98 -31.10
CA PHE A 148 -5.35 14.93 -30.05
C PHE A 148 -6.04 16.15 -30.65
N ARG A 149 -7.35 16.28 -30.40
CA ARG A 149 -8.05 17.55 -30.63
C ARG A 149 -7.51 18.61 -29.67
N PRO A 150 -7.40 19.89 -30.08
CA PRO A 150 -7.01 20.97 -29.18
C PRO A 150 -7.98 21.05 -28.00
N VAL A 151 -7.48 20.84 -26.78
CA VAL A 151 -8.24 21.01 -25.54
C VAL A 151 -7.59 22.12 -24.73
N GLN A 152 -8.41 22.93 -24.07
CA GLN A 152 -7.94 23.90 -23.10
C GLN A 152 -7.35 23.17 -21.89
N VAL A 153 -6.09 23.42 -21.58
CA VAL A 153 -5.41 22.80 -20.44
C VAL A 153 -5.51 23.73 -19.24
N LYS A 154 -6.61 23.59 -18.51
CA LYS A 154 -6.87 24.29 -17.25
C LYS A 154 -7.07 23.26 -16.14
N SER A 155 -6.56 23.57 -14.95
CA SER A 155 -6.88 22.84 -13.73
C SER A 155 -7.18 23.82 -12.61
N ASP A 156 -8.20 23.51 -11.83
CA ASP A 156 -8.65 24.19 -10.62
C ASP A 156 -7.81 23.84 -9.38
N GLY A 157 -6.80 22.98 -9.54
CA GLY A 157 -5.91 22.58 -8.46
C GLY A 157 -5.98 21.10 -8.11
N GLU A 158 -7.02 20.37 -8.53
CA GLU A 158 -7.05 18.92 -8.34
C GLU A 158 -6.09 18.21 -9.29
N ARG A 159 -5.49 17.11 -8.80
CA ARG A 159 -4.52 16.30 -9.53
C ARG A 159 -4.86 14.82 -9.38
N TYR A 160 -4.98 14.14 -10.51
CA TYR A 160 -5.01 12.68 -10.52
C TYR A 160 -3.70 12.11 -9.95
N PRO A 161 -3.77 10.94 -9.29
CA PRO A 161 -2.58 10.31 -8.75
C PRO A 161 -1.64 9.88 -9.88
N THR A 162 -0.33 9.98 -9.62
CA THR A 162 0.70 9.42 -10.49
C THR A 162 1.09 8.03 -10.00
N ASP A 163 1.82 7.29 -10.84
CA ASP A 163 2.38 5.98 -10.47
C ASP A 163 3.53 6.08 -9.47
N THR A 164 3.99 7.28 -9.12
CA THR A 164 5.10 7.49 -8.19
C THR A 164 4.60 8.07 -6.88
N LEU A 165 4.72 7.28 -5.81
CA LEU A 165 4.21 7.59 -4.48
C LEU A 165 5.38 7.87 -3.55
N TYR A 166 5.41 9.03 -2.88
CA TYR A 166 6.26 9.24 -1.73
C TYR A 166 5.49 8.85 -0.46
N CYS A 167 6.07 7.98 0.38
CA CYS A 167 5.54 7.72 1.72
C CYS A 167 6.70 7.47 2.68
N LYS A 168 6.63 8.04 3.88
CA LYS A 168 7.58 7.79 4.96
C LYS A 168 7.54 6.33 5.37
N THR A 169 8.70 5.83 5.78
CA THR A 169 8.84 4.49 6.33
C THR A 169 8.17 4.37 7.71
N ALA A 170 7.84 3.15 8.13
CA ALA A 170 7.05 2.89 9.34
C ALA A 170 7.69 3.43 10.64
N GLU A 171 9.02 3.60 10.69
CA GLU A 171 9.72 4.24 11.81
C GLU A 171 9.28 5.70 12.04
N SER A 172 8.65 6.32 11.05
CA SER A 172 8.18 7.71 11.12
C SER A 172 6.72 7.82 11.58
N GLU A 173 6.05 6.70 11.83
CA GLU A 173 4.69 6.67 12.36
C GLU A 173 4.65 7.20 13.80
N ALA A 174 3.48 7.68 14.23
CA ALA A 174 3.27 8.17 15.58
C ALA A 174 3.63 7.08 16.62
N GLY A 175 4.46 7.46 17.60
CA GLY A 175 5.00 6.55 18.61
C GLY A 175 6.22 5.73 18.16
N GLY A 176 6.61 5.76 16.88
CA GLY A 176 7.84 5.14 16.39
C GLY A 176 7.93 3.61 16.60
N ARG A 177 6.78 2.95 16.82
CA ARG A 177 6.70 1.52 17.15
C ARG A 177 6.85 0.67 15.89
N VAL A 178 7.98 0.00 15.79
CA VAL A 178 8.26 -0.97 14.72
C VAL A 178 8.35 -2.36 15.31
N TRP A 179 7.60 -3.28 14.73
CA TRP A 179 7.46 -4.66 15.18
C TRP A 179 8.08 -5.66 14.19
N HIS A 180 8.18 -5.29 12.92
CA HIS A 180 8.75 -6.11 11.86
C HIS A 180 9.88 -5.35 11.15
N PRO A 181 11.02 -5.99 10.81
CA PRO A 181 12.13 -5.35 10.08
C PRO A 181 11.71 -4.67 8.77
N THR A 182 10.74 -5.25 8.08
CA THR A 182 10.21 -4.76 6.79
C THR A 182 8.79 -4.18 6.93
N GLN A 183 8.39 -3.73 8.12
CA GLN A 183 7.05 -3.20 8.38
C GLN A 183 6.67 -2.13 7.34
N LYS A 184 5.58 -2.37 6.61
CA LYS A 184 5.02 -1.40 5.68
C LYS A 184 4.29 -0.28 6.42
N PRO A 185 4.31 0.97 5.93
CA PRO A 185 3.58 2.08 6.55
C PRO A 185 2.07 1.89 6.41
N VAL A 186 1.33 2.12 7.49
CA VAL A 186 -0.13 2.16 7.54
C VAL A 186 -0.66 3.21 6.56
N ALA A 187 -0.01 4.37 6.46
CA ALA A 187 -0.39 5.43 5.53
C ALA A 187 -0.42 4.94 4.07
N LEU A 188 0.63 4.24 3.62
CA LEU A 188 0.67 3.64 2.29
C LEU A 188 -0.50 2.67 2.07
N GLY A 189 -0.79 1.81 3.06
CA GLY A 189 -1.93 0.90 2.99
C GLY A 189 -3.27 1.62 2.87
N ARG A 190 -3.49 2.67 3.67
CA ARG A 190 -4.74 3.46 3.65
C ARG A 190 -4.98 4.13 2.30
N TYR A 191 -3.91 4.66 1.70
CA TYR A 191 -3.96 5.27 0.37
C TYR A 191 -4.43 4.26 -0.70
N LEU A 192 -3.83 3.07 -0.72
CA LEU A 192 -4.16 2.01 -1.68
C LEU A 192 -5.57 1.45 -1.45
N ILE A 193 -5.96 1.23 -0.18
CA ILE A 193 -7.29 0.69 0.16
C ILE A 193 -8.40 1.62 -0.33
N ARG A 194 -8.27 2.93 -0.12
CA ARG A 194 -9.25 3.90 -0.63
C ARG A 194 -9.36 3.89 -2.14
N MET A 195 -8.24 3.69 -2.82
CA MET A 195 -8.17 3.73 -4.27
C MET A 195 -8.96 2.60 -4.94
N PHE A 196 -9.12 1.46 -4.27
CA PHE A 196 -9.64 0.24 -4.91
C PHE A 196 -10.82 -0.44 -4.17
N THR A 197 -11.28 0.12 -3.04
CA THR A 197 -12.36 -0.49 -2.25
C THR A 197 -13.37 0.57 -1.80
N SER A 198 -14.56 0.12 -1.42
CA SER A 198 -15.59 0.93 -0.75
C SER A 198 -15.66 0.58 0.75
N PRO A 199 -16.24 1.45 1.60
CA PRO A 199 -16.52 1.09 2.99
C PRO A 199 -17.27 -0.24 3.11
N GLY A 200 -16.91 -1.08 4.08
CA GLY A 200 -17.51 -2.41 4.27
C GLY A 200 -16.94 -3.55 3.42
N ASP A 201 -16.16 -3.24 2.38
CA ASP A 201 -15.43 -4.25 1.60
C ASP A 201 -14.40 -4.99 2.46
N VAL A 202 -14.00 -6.17 1.97
CA VAL A 202 -13.04 -7.06 2.64
C VAL A 202 -11.67 -6.93 1.98
N VAL A 203 -10.67 -6.62 2.80
CA VAL A 203 -9.24 -6.59 2.42
C VAL A 203 -8.54 -7.84 2.99
N LEU A 204 -7.89 -8.61 2.13
CA LEU A 204 -7.10 -9.78 2.49
C LEU A 204 -5.61 -9.42 2.49
N ASP A 205 -4.93 -9.74 3.58
CA ASP A 205 -3.47 -9.75 3.67
C ASP A 205 -3.02 -11.13 4.17
N ASN A 206 -2.49 -11.95 3.26
CA ASN A 206 -2.19 -13.36 3.52
C ASN A 206 -0.73 -13.60 3.98
N ALA A 207 0.02 -12.54 4.27
CA ALA A 207 1.34 -12.59 4.90
C ALA A 207 1.52 -11.30 5.72
N PHE A 208 0.62 -11.06 6.67
CA PHE A 208 0.43 -9.71 7.22
C PHE A 208 1.57 -9.21 8.10
N GLY A 209 2.47 -10.08 8.58
CA GLY A 209 3.57 -9.70 9.46
C GLY A 209 3.09 -8.92 10.68
N SER A 210 3.50 -7.65 10.84
CA SER A 210 3.00 -6.84 11.96
C SER A 210 1.58 -6.30 11.81
N GLY A 211 0.90 -6.56 10.71
CA GLY A 211 -0.53 -6.25 10.49
C GLY A 211 -0.81 -4.84 9.95
N SER A 212 0.17 -4.17 9.34
CA SER A 212 0.00 -2.77 8.90
C SER A 212 -1.14 -2.56 7.90
N PHE A 213 -1.33 -3.45 6.92
CA PHE A 213 -2.43 -3.32 5.96
C PHE A 213 -3.80 -3.71 6.56
N LEU A 214 -3.82 -4.59 7.56
CA LEU A 214 -5.03 -4.88 8.33
C LEU A 214 -5.46 -3.68 9.18
N VAL A 215 -4.51 -3.03 9.84
CA VAL A 215 -4.72 -1.76 10.56
C VAL A 215 -5.22 -0.68 9.62
N ALA A 216 -4.62 -0.56 8.43
CA ALA A 216 -5.09 0.37 7.40
C ALA A 216 -6.54 0.09 6.97
N ALA A 217 -6.90 -1.17 6.73
CA ALA A 217 -8.26 -1.58 6.39
C ALA A 217 -9.26 -1.21 7.49
N ALA A 218 -8.91 -1.53 8.75
CA ALA A 218 -9.74 -1.20 9.91
C ALA A 218 -9.96 0.31 10.04
N ILE A 219 -8.90 1.12 9.91
CA ILE A 219 -8.97 2.59 9.96
C ILE A 219 -9.89 3.13 8.86
N GLU A 220 -9.83 2.55 7.67
CA GLU A 220 -10.65 2.94 6.53
C GLU A 220 -12.08 2.38 6.57
N GLY A 221 -12.49 1.71 7.65
CA GLY A 221 -13.83 1.15 7.77
C GLY A 221 -14.09 0.01 6.78
N ARG A 222 -13.05 -0.78 6.47
CA ARG A 222 -13.14 -2.05 5.74
C ARG A 222 -13.07 -3.20 6.75
N ARG A 223 -13.65 -4.34 6.36
CA ARG A 223 -13.39 -5.62 7.03
C ARG A 223 -12.04 -6.16 6.55
N PHE A 224 -11.43 -7.03 7.34
CA PHE A 224 -10.15 -7.61 6.97
C PHE A 224 -10.08 -9.11 7.22
N ILE A 225 -9.23 -9.78 6.45
CA ILE A 225 -8.81 -11.16 6.66
C ILE A 225 -7.28 -11.15 6.68
N GLY A 226 -6.69 -11.50 7.81
CA GLY A 226 -5.25 -11.65 7.98
C GLY A 226 -4.86 -13.12 8.07
N ILE A 227 -3.85 -13.53 7.30
CA ILE A 227 -3.18 -14.81 7.48
C ILE A 227 -1.69 -14.55 7.74
N GLU A 228 -1.16 -15.16 8.79
CA GLU A 228 0.26 -15.13 9.10
C GLU A 228 0.69 -16.52 9.55
N LYS A 229 1.81 -17.02 9.02
CA LYS A 229 2.31 -18.33 9.39
C LYS A 229 2.80 -18.33 10.83
N ASN A 230 3.38 -17.21 11.29
CA ASN A 230 3.86 -16.99 12.66
C ASN A 230 4.87 -18.07 13.14
N GLU A 231 5.41 -18.88 12.22
CA GLU A 231 6.47 -19.84 12.48
C GLU A 231 7.83 -19.15 12.31
N GLU A 232 8.79 -19.53 13.15
CA GLU A 232 10.14 -18.93 13.14
C GLU A 232 10.13 -17.40 13.34
N VAL A 233 9.23 -16.87 14.18
CA VAL A 233 9.25 -15.48 14.65
C VAL A 233 10.59 -15.17 15.30
N HIS A 234 11.50 -14.66 14.48
CA HIS A 234 12.87 -14.38 14.85
C HIS A 234 12.93 -13.14 15.73
N LEU A 235 14.05 -13.07 16.45
CA LEU A 235 14.43 -12.02 17.36
C LEU A 235 14.43 -10.66 16.65
N PHE A 236 13.31 -9.93 16.67
CA PHE A 236 13.37 -8.51 16.40
C PHE A 236 13.95 -7.86 17.66
N LYS A 237 15.18 -7.34 17.57
CA LYS A 237 15.91 -6.80 18.73
C LYS A 237 16.07 -7.82 19.87
N GLU A 238 16.52 -9.04 19.56
CA GLU A 238 16.80 -10.08 20.57
C GLU A 238 15.56 -10.55 21.38
N THR A 239 14.34 -10.27 20.88
CA THR A 239 13.10 -10.69 21.53
C THR A 239 12.21 -11.46 20.55
N LYS A 240 11.71 -12.63 20.96
CA LYS A 240 10.69 -13.35 20.18
C LYS A 240 9.43 -12.50 20.13
N ILE A 241 8.89 -12.31 18.94
CA ILE A 241 7.67 -11.56 18.72
C ILE A 241 6.54 -12.52 18.34
N ASP A 242 5.31 -12.21 18.71
CA ASP A 242 4.14 -12.95 18.23
C ASP A 242 3.34 -11.99 17.36
N TYR A 243 3.36 -12.23 16.04
CA TYR A 243 2.73 -11.32 15.09
C TYR A 243 1.20 -11.35 15.18
N LEU A 244 0.60 -12.47 15.60
CA LEU A 244 -0.83 -12.53 15.88
C LEU A 244 -1.18 -11.64 17.08
N LYS A 245 -0.37 -11.70 18.15
CA LYS A 245 -0.55 -10.83 19.31
C LYS A 245 -0.39 -9.35 18.96
N VAL A 246 0.68 -9.01 18.23
CA VAL A 246 0.92 -7.62 17.78
C VAL A 246 -0.23 -7.10 16.92
N ALA A 247 -0.71 -7.89 15.95
CA ALA A 247 -1.82 -7.48 15.11
C ALA A 247 -3.11 -7.26 15.93
N LYS A 248 -3.42 -8.16 16.88
CA LYS A 248 -4.57 -8.01 17.79
C LYS A 248 -4.48 -6.74 18.62
N GLU A 249 -3.32 -6.45 19.20
CA GLU A 249 -3.10 -5.22 20.00
C GLU A 249 -3.29 -3.97 19.15
N ARG A 250 -2.65 -3.91 17.98
CA ARG A 250 -2.79 -2.76 17.05
C ARG A 250 -4.24 -2.56 16.59
N LEU A 251 -4.96 -3.64 16.32
CA LEU A 251 -6.37 -3.56 15.92
C LEU A 251 -7.28 -3.12 17.08
N ALA A 252 -6.99 -3.56 18.31
CA ALA A 252 -7.69 -3.10 19.50
C ALA A 252 -7.48 -1.59 19.75
N GLU A 253 -6.29 -1.06 19.47
CA GLU A 253 -6.02 0.39 19.52
C GLU A 253 -6.89 1.16 18.51
N VAL A 254 -7.01 0.65 17.27
CA VAL A 254 -7.90 1.26 16.26
C VAL A 254 -9.35 1.22 16.70
N GLU A 255 -9.82 0.09 17.22
CA GLU A 255 -11.18 -0.05 17.72
C GLU A 255 -11.46 0.92 18.88
N ALA A 256 -10.55 1.03 19.85
CA ALA A 256 -10.68 1.93 20.99
C ALA A 256 -10.71 3.40 20.53
N SER A 257 -9.83 3.78 19.60
CA SER A 257 -9.78 5.13 19.01
C SER A 257 -11.10 5.46 18.30
N MET A 258 -11.62 4.54 17.48
CA MET A 258 -12.91 4.72 16.81
C MET A 258 -14.10 4.81 17.78
N ARG A 259 -14.10 4.03 18.87
CA ARG A 259 -15.16 4.10 19.90
C ARG A 259 -15.17 5.45 20.61
N LYS A 260 -14.02 6.08 20.77
CA LYS A 260 -13.88 7.43 21.33
C LYS A 260 -14.21 8.54 20.32
N ASN A 261 -14.62 8.19 19.10
CA ASN A 261 -14.79 9.13 17.99
C ASN A 261 -13.54 9.97 17.71
N GLU A 262 -12.35 9.44 18.03
CA GLU A 262 -11.11 10.08 17.64
C GLU A 262 -11.04 10.09 16.10
N PRO A 263 -10.70 11.23 15.49
CA PRO A 263 -10.62 11.32 14.04
C PRO A 263 -9.54 10.35 13.56
N ALA A 264 -9.90 9.51 12.58
CA ALA A 264 -8.88 8.80 11.81
C ALA A 264 -7.88 9.84 11.27
N PRO A 265 -6.58 9.52 11.19
CA PRO A 265 -5.60 10.50 10.69
C PRO A 265 -6.08 10.99 9.30
N PRO A 266 -6.29 12.30 9.09
CA PRO A 266 -7.10 12.79 7.98
C PRO A 266 -6.38 12.58 6.65
N LEU A 267 -7.15 12.44 5.57
CA LEU A 267 -6.58 12.19 4.23
C LEU A 267 -6.34 13.39 3.37
N PHE A 268 -6.67 14.56 3.86
CA PHE A 268 -6.34 15.78 3.16
C PHE A 268 -6.00 16.82 4.21
N SER A 269 -4.72 17.16 4.29
CA SER A 269 -4.25 18.38 4.90
C SER A 269 -3.65 19.26 3.80
N ALA A 270 -4.27 20.41 3.57
CA ALA A 270 -3.60 21.52 2.91
C ALA A 270 -2.83 22.28 4.00
N LEU A 271 -1.60 21.86 4.29
CA LEU A 271 -0.68 22.74 5.01
C LEU A 271 0.67 22.83 4.30
N GLN A 272 1.01 24.10 4.11
CA GLN A 272 2.10 24.69 3.34
C GLN A 272 3.46 24.57 4.07
N PRO A 273 4.56 25.12 3.50
CA PRO A 273 5.86 24.49 3.43
C PRO A 273 6.60 24.49 4.78
N GLY A 274 6.82 23.29 5.32
CA GLY A 274 7.95 23.05 6.20
C GLY A 274 9.25 23.06 5.38
N ALA A 275 9.71 24.24 4.98
CA ALA A 275 11.08 24.45 4.56
C ALA A 275 12.01 24.02 5.71
N ARG A 276 12.51 22.79 5.65
CA ARG A 276 13.77 22.40 6.26
C ARG A 276 14.72 22.03 5.14
N ALA A 277 15.85 22.73 5.14
CA ALA A 277 16.86 22.72 4.10
C ALA A 277 17.17 21.32 3.54
N GLY A 278 17.18 21.22 2.21
CA GLY A 278 17.85 20.13 1.50
C GLY A 278 17.01 18.94 1.04
N GLN A 279 15.67 18.98 1.04
CA GLN A 279 14.91 17.91 0.38
C GLN A 279 14.80 18.14 -1.14
N PRO A 280 15.07 17.12 -1.98
CA PRO A 280 14.84 17.22 -3.42
C PRO A 280 13.38 17.57 -3.68
N ASN A 281 13.17 18.50 -4.61
CA ASN A 281 11.86 19.01 -4.99
C ASN A 281 10.97 17.83 -5.43
N ARG A 282 9.97 17.43 -4.64
CA ARG A 282 9.08 16.26 -4.89
C ARG A 282 8.08 16.49 -6.04
N LYS A 283 8.41 17.37 -6.98
CA LYS A 283 7.55 17.72 -8.12
C LYS A 283 7.22 16.46 -8.92
N GLY A 284 5.92 16.18 -9.06
CA GLY A 284 5.41 15.05 -9.85
C GLY A 284 5.15 13.75 -9.08
N MET A 285 5.47 13.71 -7.79
CA MET A 285 5.17 12.55 -6.93
C MET A 285 3.94 12.84 -6.07
N VAL A 286 3.14 11.81 -5.80
CA VAL A 286 2.08 11.89 -4.79
C VAL A 286 2.69 11.75 -3.41
N ASP A 287 2.60 12.79 -2.58
CA ASP A 287 3.03 12.74 -1.17
C ASP A 287 1.94 12.09 -0.30
N VAL A 288 2.04 10.78 -0.08
CA VAL A 288 1.08 9.99 0.70
C VAL A 288 0.97 10.49 2.13
N ASP A 289 2.06 10.94 2.76
CA ASP A 289 2.00 11.49 4.12
C ASP A 289 1.34 12.87 4.16
N GLY A 290 1.58 13.70 3.14
CA GLY A 290 0.92 14.99 2.98
C GLY A 290 -0.59 14.83 2.72
N VAL A 291 -0.95 13.77 1.99
CA VAL A 291 -2.34 13.32 1.90
C VAL A 291 -2.79 12.90 3.31
N ILE A 292 -2.10 12.03 4.04
CA ILE A 292 -2.63 11.31 5.24
C ILE A 292 -2.45 11.99 6.64
N SER A 293 -1.85 13.17 6.77
CA SER A 293 -1.51 13.79 8.08
C SER A 293 -2.55 14.80 8.64
N PRO A 294 -2.73 14.93 9.98
CA PRO A 294 -3.56 15.98 10.61
C PRO A 294 -2.98 17.39 10.57
N LEU A 295 -3.85 18.40 10.42
CA LEU A 295 -3.52 19.80 10.69
C LEU A 295 -3.26 19.98 12.19
N GLY A 296 -2.20 20.74 12.51
CA GLY A 296 -1.97 21.26 13.84
C GLY A 296 -3.11 22.19 14.27
N ALA A 297 -3.31 22.25 15.59
CA ALA A 297 -4.21 23.17 16.26
C ALA A 297 -4.07 24.59 15.69
N ALA A 298 -5.20 25.21 15.38
CA ALA A 298 -5.27 26.65 15.22
C ALA A 298 -5.03 27.28 16.60
N GLU A 299 -3.95 28.05 16.72
CA GLU A 299 -4.02 29.36 17.40
C GLU A 299 -4.59 30.37 16.39
#